data_AF-A0A2V5PQ57-F1
#
_entry.id   AF-A0A2V5PQ57-F1
#
_cell.length_a   1.000
_cell.length_b   1.000
_cell.length_c   1.000
_cell.angle_alpha   90.00
_cell.angle_beta   90.00
_cell.angle_gamma   90.00
#
_symmetry.space_group_name_H-M   'P 1'
#
loop_
_entity.id
_entity.type
_entity.pdbx_description
1 polymer ?
#
loop_
_entity_poly.entity_id
_entity_poly.type
_entity_poly.pdbx_seq_one_letter_code
_entity_poly.pdbx_strand_id
1 'polypeptide(L)'
;MKRPEKCRRVAAFTLIELLVVITIIAILAALLLPVLGKAKDRANQTYCMNNCRQIGTATMIYVQDYREDFPFGNRVYGGGTGDGSVVDPSGWPMLILYYMGQQNTNGQPKVYLCPKEKEIAANWVFQLHFQANRH
;
A
#
# COMPACT_ATOMS: atom_id res chain seq x y z
N MET A 1 -70.97 23.10 1.68
CA MET A 1 -70.35 22.55 2.90
C MET A 1 -68.83 22.51 2.69
N LYS A 2 -68.07 23.50 3.19
CA LYS A 2 -66.59 23.55 3.06
C LYS A 2 -65.98 22.93 4.32
N ARG A 3 -65.16 21.88 4.18
CA ARG A 3 -64.47 21.25 5.32
C ARG A 3 -63.24 22.10 5.72
N PRO A 4 -62.92 22.25 7.01
CA PRO A 4 -61.73 22.98 7.44
C PRO A 4 -60.46 22.15 7.23
N GLU A 5 -59.46 22.73 6.57
CA GLU A 5 -58.13 22.13 6.42
C GLU A 5 -57.36 22.22 7.73
N LYS A 6 -56.85 21.08 8.22
CA LYS A 6 -56.01 21.06 9.42
C LYS A 6 -54.68 21.76 9.12
N CYS A 7 -54.45 22.91 9.76
CA CYS A 7 -53.15 23.58 9.73
C CYS A 7 -52.11 22.66 10.37
N ARG A 8 -51.31 21.98 9.55
CA ARG A 8 -50.24 21.08 9.99
C ARG A 8 -49.14 21.94 10.59
N ARG A 9 -48.98 21.93 11.92
CA ARG A 9 -47.81 22.52 12.58
C ARG A 9 -46.57 21.84 12.03
N VAL A 10 -45.86 22.54 11.16
CA VAL A 10 -44.49 22.17 10.81
C VAL A 10 -43.66 22.58 12.01
N ALA A 11 -43.06 21.61 12.71
CA ALA A 11 -42.12 21.89 13.78
C ALA A 11 -40.94 22.66 13.15
N ALA A 12 -40.83 23.95 13.47
CA ALA A 12 -39.69 24.75 13.06
C ALA A 12 -38.50 24.35 13.94
N PHE A 13 -37.44 23.82 13.31
CA PHE A 13 -36.19 23.53 14.00
C PHE A 13 -35.62 24.82 14.59
N THR A 14 -35.28 24.78 15.87
CA THR A 14 -34.62 25.92 16.50
C THR A 14 -33.15 25.96 16.06
N LEU A 15 -32.61 27.16 15.78
CA LEU A 15 -31.21 27.31 15.36
C LEU A 15 -30.22 26.69 16.38
N ILE A 16 -30.57 26.71 17.66
CA ILE A 16 -29.78 26.13 18.75
C ILE A 16 -29.71 24.60 18.68
N GLU A 17 -30.78 23.94 18.26
CA GLU A 17 -30.86 22.48 18.13
C GLU A 17 -29.97 21.99 16.98
N LEU A 18 -29.88 22.75 15.89
CA LEU A 18 -28.92 22.46 14.83
C LEU A 18 -27.47 22.77 15.27
N LEU A 19 -27.28 23.86 16.00
CA LEU A 19 -25.96 24.31 16.46
C LEU A 19 -25.32 23.30 17.44
N VAL A 20 -26.07 22.76 18.39
CA VAL A 20 -25.52 21.79 19.36
C VAL A 20 -25.14 20.46 18.70
N VAL A 21 -25.84 20.06 17.63
CA VAL A 21 -25.53 18.80 16.93
C VAL A 21 -24.21 18.92 16.18
N ILE A 22 -23.99 20.02 15.46
CA ILE A 22 -22.73 20.20 14.73
C ILE A 22 -21.53 20.35 15.66
N THR A 23 -21.71 20.96 16.85
CA THR A 23 -20.62 21.10 17.84
C THR A 23 -20.23 19.75 18.42
N ILE A 24 -21.19 18.90 18.75
CA ILE A 24 -20.91 17.54 19.22
C ILE A 24 -20.22 16.71 18.14
N ILE A 25 -20.68 16.77 16.88
CA ILE A 25 -20.03 16.08 15.75
C ILE A 25 -18.58 16.56 15.57
N ALA A 26 -18.33 17.87 15.70
CA ALA A 26 -16.98 18.43 15.56
C ALA A 26 -16.02 17.92 16.65
N ILE A 27 -16.48 17.83 17.90
CA ILE A 27 -15.68 17.28 19.01
C ILE A 27 -15.36 15.80 18.78
N LEU A 28 -16.37 15.00 18.38
CA LEU A 28 -16.18 13.58 18.08
C LEU A 28 -15.22 13.37 16.91
N ALA A 29 -15.37 14.16 15.83
CA ALA A 29 -14.49 14.09 14.67
C ALA A 29 -13.04 14.47 15.03
N ALA A 30 -12.83 15.49 15.86
CA ALA A 30 -11.49 15.93 16.29
C ALA A 30 -10.71 14.82 17.01
N LEU A 31 -11.39 13.95 17.77
CA LEU A 31 -10.76 12.80 18.44
C LEU A 31 -10.51 11.62 17.49
N LEU A 32 -11.31 11.46 16.43
CA LEU A 32 -11.20 10.37 15.46
C LEU A 32 -10.09 10.59 14.43
N LEU A 33 -9.84 11.84 14.01
CA LEU A 33 -8.80 12.18 13.03
C LEU A 33 -7.39 11.67 13.40
N PRO A 34 -6.86 11.87 14.62
CA PRO A 34 -5.51 11.38 14.98
C PRO A 34 -5.45 9.85 15.06
N VAL A 35 -6.56 9.18 15.40
CA VAL A 35 -6.64 7.72 15.46
C VAL A 35 -6.65 7.12 14.05
N LEU A 36 -7.37 7.74 13.12
CA LEU A 36 -7.45 7.29 11.73
C LEU A 36 -6.09 7.30 11.03
N GLY A 37 -5.24 8.31 11.32
CA GLY A 37 -3.86 8.36 10.81
C GLY A 37 -3.03 7.14 11.26
N LYS A 38 -3.07 6.82 12.57
CA LYS A 38 -2.36 5.66 13.13
C LYS A 38 -2.93 4.33 12.61
N ALA A 39 -4.25 4.25 12.43
CA ALA A 39 -4.91 3.06 11.89
C ALA A 39 -4.49 2.80 10.43
N LYS A 40 -4.41 3.86 9.61
CA LYS A 40 -3.92 3.79 8.23
C LYS A 40 -2.47 3.32 8.17
N ASP A 41 -1.60 3.84 9.05
CA ASP A 41 -0.20 3.42 9.10
C ASP A 41 -0.05 1.94 9.48
N ARG A 42 -0.85 1.47 10.45
CA ARG A 42 -0.89 0.05 10.82
C ARG A 42 -1.40 -0.82 9.67
N ALA A 43 -2.44 -0.38 8.96
CA ALA A 43 -2.95 -1.10 7.79
C ALA A 43 -1.86 -1.22 6.72
N ASN A 44 -1.16 -0.12 6.40
CA ASN A 44 -0.03 -0.12 5.46
C ASN A 44 1.09 -1.07 5.89
N GLN A 45 1.40 -1.13 7.20
CA GLN A 45 2.37 -2.08 7.74
C GLN A 45 1.92 -3.54 7.57
N THR A 46 0.64 -3.85 7.81
CA THR A 46 0.08 -5.19 7.60
C THR A 46 0.18 -5.60 6.13
N TYR A 47 -0.10 -4.70 5.19
CA TYR A 47 0.08 -4.97 3.75
C TYR A 47 1.54 -5.29 3.41
N CYS A 48 2.48 -4.47 3.90
CA CYS A 48 3.92 -4.70 3.72
C CYS A 48 4.36 -6.06 4.28
N MET A 49 3.90 -6.42 5.48
CA MET A 49 4.21 -7.70 6.12
C MET A 49 3.65 -8.89 5.32
N ASN A 50 2.44 -8.77 4.79
CA ASN A 50 1.86 -9.79 3.91
C ASN A 50 2.65 -9.94 2.61
N ASN A 51 3.15 -8.85 2.03
CA ASN A 51 4.01 -8.89 0.86
C ASN A 51 5.34 -9.59 1.16
N CYS A 52 6.02 -9.24 2.26
CA CYS A 52 7.24 -9.94 2.70
C CYS A 52 7.01 -11.44 2.90
N ARG A 53 5.87 -11.82 3.48
CA ARG A 53 5.50 -13.24 3.65
C ARG A 53 5.31 -13.94 2.31
N GLN A 54 4.67 -13.30 1.34
CA GLN A 54 4.50 -13.85 -0.01
C GLN A 54 5.85 -14.06 -0.71
N ILE A 55 6.74 -13.08 -0.62
CA ILE A 55 8.11 -13.18 -1.16
C ILE A 55 8.86 -14.32 -0.49
N GLY A 56 8.88 -14.38 0.85
CA GLY A 56 9.59 -15.44 1.58
C GLY A 56 9.04 -16.83 1.27
N THR A 57 7.73 -16.97 1.12
CA THR A 57 7.10 -18.24 0.71
C THR A 57 7.55 -18.63 -0.70
N ALA A 58 7.54 -17.69 -1.64
CA ALA A 58 7.99 -17.93 -3.01
C ALA A 58 9.49 -18.22 -3.11
N THR A 59 10.33 -17.60 -2.27
CA THR A 59 11.75 -17.96 -2.14
C THR A 59 11.92 -19.40 -1.66
N MET A 60 11.15 -19.83 -0.67
CA MET A 60 11.23 -21.21 -0.16
C MET A 60 10.83 -22.23 -1.22
N ILE A 61 9.79 -21.93 -2.02
CA ILE A 61 9.38 -22.77 -3.15
C ILE A 61 10.50 -22.85 -4.18
N TYR A 62 11.12 -21.72 -4.53
CA TYR A 62 12.26 -21.69 -5.46
C TYR A 62 13.43 -22.55 -4.97
N VAL A 63 13.82 -22.40 -3.70
CA VAL A 63 14.93 -23.13 -3.07
C VAL A 63 14.67 -24.64 -3.11
N GLN A 64 13.42 -25.06 -2.90
CA GLN A 64 13.01 -26.45 -3.00
C GLN A 64 13.17 -27.02 -4.42
N ASP A 65 12.87 -26.23 -5.45
CA ASP A 65 12.98 -26.65 -6.85
C ASP A 65 14.44 -26.61 -7.37
N TYR A 66 15.28 -25.72 -6.81
CA TYR A 66 16.66 -25.46 -7.27
C TYR A 66 17.75 -26.00 -6.33
N ARG A 67 17.61 -27.24 -5.84
CA ARG A 67 18.64 -27.95 -5.04
C ARG A 67 19.18 -27.13 -3.86
N GLU A 68 18.29 -26.46 -3.14
CA GLU A 68 18.62 -25.59 -2.00
C GLU A 68 19.45 -24.34 -2.34
N ASP A 69 19.57 -24.01 -3.63
CA ASP A 69 20.25 -22.79 -4.05
C ASP A 69 19.31 -21.59 -3.94
N PHE A 70 19.85 -20.47 -3.46
CA PHE A 70 19.08 -19.23 -3.32
C PHE A 70 19.08 -18.47 -4.64
N PRO A 71 18.00 -17.73 -4.95
CA PRO A 71 17.93 -17.01 -6.21
C PRO A 71 19.01 -15.93 -6.24
N PHE A 72 19.93 -16.05 -7.19
CA PHE A 72 21.04 -15.11 -7.34
C PHE A 72 20.60 -13.85 -8.09
N GLY A 73 21.08 -12.70 -7.62
CA GLY A 73 20.98 -11.45 -8.37
C GLY A 73 22.19 -11.32 -9.28
N ASN A 74 22.03 -11.61 -10.58
CA ASN A 74 23.04 -11.21 -11.54
C ASN A 74 23.08 -9.68 -11.60
N ARG A 75 24.24 -9.09 -11.29
CA ARG A 75 24.54 -7.72 -11.71
C ARG A 75 25.00 -7.80 -13.16
N VAL A 76 24.11 -7.64 -14.12
CA VAL A 76 24.57 -7.40 -15.48
C VAL A 76 25.04 -5.95 -15.55
N TYR A 77 26.36 -5.79 -15.70
CA TYR A 77 26.90 -4.55 -16.22
C TYR A 77 26.46 -4.48 -17.68
N GLY A 78 25.38 -3.73 -17.93
CA GLY A 78 24.83 -3.54 -19.27
C GLY A 78 25.88 -3.01 -20.23
N GLY A 79 26.36 -3.89 -21.12
CA GLY A 79 26.98 -3.46 -22.35
C GLY A 79 25.89 -3.05 -23.33
N GLY A 80 25.72 -1.74 -23.55
CA GLY A 80 25.36 -1.26 -24.88
C GLY A 80 23.92 -0.86 -25.21
N THR A 81 23.01 -0.62 -24.26
CA THR A 81 21.81 0.19 -24.55
C THR A 81 21.83 1.44 -23.68
N GLY A 82 22.02 2.59 -24.32
CA GLY A 82 22.09 3.92 -23.68
C GLY A 82 20.81 4.38 -22.98
N ASP A 83 19.90 3.48 -22.63
CA ASP A 83 18.71 3.74 -21.81
C ASP A 83 18.86 3.26 -20.37
N GLY A 84 20.01 2.66 -20.02
CA GLY A 84 20.34 2.27 -18.66
C GLY A 84 19.30 1.35 -18.00
N SER A 85 18.46 0.64 -18.76
CA SER A 85 17.38 -0.18 -18.22
C SER A 85 17.60 -1.64 -18.56
N VAL A 86 18.61 -2.26 -17.93
CA VAL A 86 18.75 -3.71 -17.95
C VAL A 86 17.86 -4.30 -16.86
N VAL A 87 16.59 -4.54 -17.18
CA VAL A 87 15.79 -5.54 -16.44
C VAL A 87 16.24 -6.91 -16.96
N ASP A 88 17.28 -7.48 -16.37
CA ASP A 88 17.60 -8.88 -16.65
C ASP A 88 16.43 -9.75 -16.21
N PRO A 89 15.80 -10.51 -17.11
CA PRO A 89 14.72 -11.42 -16.75
C PRO A 89 15.17 -12.55 -15.80
N SER A 90 16.49 -12.67 -15.57
CA SER A 90 17.13 -13.69 -14.74
C SER A 90 17.45 -13.24 -13.32
N GLY A 91 17.17 -11.97 -12.96
CA GLY A 91 17.36 -11.52 -11.58
C GLY A 91 16.38 -12.21 -10.63
N TRP A 92 16.83 -12.43 -9.37
CA TRP A 92 15.98 -12.95 -8.29
C TRP A 92 14.56 -12.36 -8.19
N PRO A 93 14.29 -11.06 -8.45
CA PRO A 93 12.93 -10.52 -8.34
C PRO A 93 12.03 -11.05 -9.46
N MET A 94 12.54 -11.12 -10.69
CA MET A 94 11.80 -11.69 -11.83
C MET A 94 11.57 -13.19 -11.65
N LEU A 95 12.56 -13.91 -11.13
CA LEU A 95 12.44 -15.32 -10.81
C LEU A 95 11.35 -15.57 -9.77
N ILE A 96 11.37 -14.83 -8.65
CA ILE A 96 10.39 -15.02 -7.58
C ILE A 96 8.98 -14.57 -8.00
N LEU A 97 8.84 -13.55 -8.85
CA LEU A 97 7.53 -13.14 -9.39
C LEU A 97 6.81 -14.27 -10.12
N TYR A 98 7.57 -15.11 -10.85
CA TYR A 98 7.01 -16.29 -11.51
C TYR A 98 6.35 -17.25 -10.51
N TYR A 99 7.04 -17.55 -9.41
CA TYR A 99 6.52 -18.40 -8.32
C TYR A 99 5.35 -17.76 -7.55
N MET A 100 5.24 -16.43 -7.55
CA MET A 100 4.10 -15.72 -6.98
C MET A 100 2.92 -15.59 -7.95
N GLY A 101 3.04 -16.05 -9.20
CA GLY A 101 2.01 -15.91 -10.23
C GLY A 101 1.66 -14.45 -10.56
N GLN A 102 2.56 -13.51 -10.25
CA GLN A 102 2.35 -12.09 -10.49
C GLN A 102 2.90 -11.70 -11.87
N GLN A 103 2.10 -10.98 -12.65
CA GLN A 103 2.51 -10.53 -13.97
C GLN A 103 3.43 -9.31 -13.84
N ASN A 104 4.51 -9.28 -14.62
CA ASN A 104 5.30 -8.08 -14.83
C ASN A 104 4.44 -7.08 -15.59
N THR A 105 3.81 -6.17 -14.86
CA THR A 105 3.22 -4.98 -15.46
C THR A 105 4.35 -4.02 -15.82
N ASN A 106 4.23 -3.25 -16.90
CA ASN A 106 5.19 -2.21 -17.29
C ASN A 106 5.43 -1.10 -16.22
N GLY A 107 4.81 -1.24 -15.04
CA GLY A 107 5.15 -0.53 -13.81
C GLY A 107 5.66 -1.52 -12.76
N GLN A 108 6.66 -1.09 -11.99
CA GLN A 108 7.34 -1.86 -10.95
C GLN A 108 6.38 -2.78 -10.16
N PRO A 109 6.71 -4.07 -9.97
CA PRO A 109 5.85 -5.00 -9.25
C PRO A 109 5.62 -4.49 -7.82
N LYS A 110 4.38 -4.06 -7.55
CA LYS A 110 3.95 -3.44 -6.27
C LYS A 110 4.22 -4.31 -5.04
N VAL A 111 4.42 -5.61 -5.22
CA VAL A 111 4.71 -6.56 -4.14
C VAL A 111 6.02 -6.24 -3.41
N TYR A 112 7.03 -5.67 -4.08
CA TYR A 112 8.31 -5.31 -3.44
C TYR A 112 8.29 -3.93 -2.78
N LEU A 113 7.20 -3.17 -2.94
CA LEU A 113 7.09 -1.80 -2.47
C LEU A 113 6.10 -1.74 -1.30
N CYS A 114 6.49 -1.04 -0.24
CA CYS A 114 5.59 -0.80 0.88
C CYS A 114 4.91 0.56 0.71
N PRO A 115 3.58 0.70 0.90
CA PRO A 115 2.84 1.94 0.59
C PRO A 115 3.29 3.20 1.34
N LYS A 116 4.06 3.04 2.43
CA LYS A 116 4.63 4.14 3.21
C LYS A 116 5.95 4.65 2.64
N GLU A 117 6.61 3.85 1.80
CA GLU A 117 7.79 4.23 1.06
C GLU A 117 7.35 5.18 -0.05
N LYS A 118 7.68 6.46 0.11
CA LYS A 118 7.44 7.46 -0.92
C LYS A 118 8.34 7.13 -2.10
N GLU A 119 7.72 6.90 -3.26
CA GLU A 119 8.33 6.67 -4.59
C GLU A 119 9.85 6.85 -4.61
N ILE A 120 10.59 5.78 -4.29
CA ILE A 120 11.99 5.70 -4.66
C ILE A 120 11.98 5.40 -6.16
N ALA A 121 12.17 6.48 -6.90
CA ALA A 121 12.87 6.59 -8.18
C ALA A 121 12.48 5.59 -9.29
N ALA A 122 12.14 6.14 -10.45
CA ALA A 122 11.90 5.45 -11.72
C ALA A 122 13.15 4.72 -12.29
N ASN A 123 13.98 4.16 -11.43
CA ASN A 123 15.25 3.54 -11.76
C ASN A 123 15.71 2.76 -10.53
N TRP A 124 15.47 1.45 -10.61
CA TRP A 124 16.00 0.37 -9.78
C TRP A 124 15.29 0.12 -8.44
N VAL A 125 14.47 -0.94 -8.44
CA VAL A 125 13.88 -1.65 -7.28
C VAL A 125 14.89 -2.04 -6.18
N PHE A 126 16.19 -1.80 -6.38
CA PHE A 126 17.27 -2.23 -5.48
C PHE A 126 18.18 -1.12 -4.98
N GLN A 127 17.98 0.14 -5.39
CA GLN A 127 18.82 1.23 -4.93
C GLN A 127 18.17 1.92 -3.74
N LEU A 128 18.62 1.50 -2.54
CA LEU A 128 18.48 2.16 -1.21
C LEU A 128 17.34 1.66 -0.31
N HIS A 129 17.61 0.68 0.58
CA HIS A 129 17.49 0.83 2.06
C HIS A 129 17.81 -0.46 2.85
N PHE A 130 18.99 -1.07 2.65
CA PHE A 130 19.62 -1.94 3.67
C PHE A 130 20.41 -1.12 4.71
N GLN A 131 19.83 -0.03 5.24
CA GLN A 131 20.39 0.75 6.36
C GLN A 131 19.56 0.63 7.65
N ALA A 132 18.82 -0.46 7.82
CA ALA A 132 18.02 -0.69 9.03
C ALA A 132 18.68 -1.63 10.06
N ASN A 133 19.99 -1.94 9.94
CA ASN A 133 20.67 -2.74 10.98
C ASN A 133 22.17 -2.40 11.11
N ARG A 134 22.47 -1.16 11.50
CA ARG A 134 23.79 -0.79 12.02
C ARG A 134 23.59 -0.12 13.39
N HIS A 135 23.46 -0.96 14.41
CA HIS A 135 23.99 -0.64 15.72
C HIS A 135 25.48 -1.03 15.74
#